data_AF-A0A2W7IP84-F1
#
_entry.id   AF-A0A2W7IP84-F1
#
_cell.length_a   1.000
_cell.length_b   1.000
_cell.length_c   1.000
_cell.angle_alpha   90.00
_cell.angle_beta   90.00
_cell.angle_gamma   90.00
#
_symmetry.space_group_name_H-M   'P 1'
#
loop_
_entity.id
_entity.type
_entity.pdbx_description
1 polymer ?
#
loop_
_entity_poly.entity_id
_entity_poly.type
_entity_poly.pdbx_seq_one_letter_code
_entity_poly.pdbx_strand_id
1 'polypeptide(L)'
;MKTVNFDKLLLKTAFSCMACDGDIDKNEIKLIKKLHSENKTFGEIDLKAELDILLAAINKNGRQFLKSYFIELTNFELSEENELKLIEVAIDTIKADKKVEYSEIKFFKVIRSKLNIEDGPILEQHPDFEDYLEQDIISESYLSKLQEDFFDTHSYNKFELIDDDILMNLRENNEKD
;
A
#
# COMPACT_ATOMS: atom_id res chain seq x y z
N MET A 1 21.34 -8.22 -3.08
CA MET A 1 20.74 -7.20 -3.99
C MET A 1 19.28 -7.51 -4.40
N LYS A 2 18.68 -8.68 -4.12
CA LYS A 2 17.25 -8.94 -4.42
C LYS A 2 16.27 -8.51 -3.31
N THR A 3 16.66 -8.60 -2.04
CA THR A 3 15.80 -8.31 -0.86
C THR A 3 15.38 -6.84 -0.77
N VAL A 4 16.34 -5.93 -0.93
CA VAL A 4 16.11 -4.47 -0.85
C VAL A 4 15.06 -3.99 -1.87
N ASN A 5 14.93 -4.66 -3.03
CA ASN A 5 13.93 -4.28 -4.03
C ASN A 5 12.51 -4.71 -3.63
N PHE A 6 12.37 -5.84 -2.93
CA PHE A 6 11.08 -6.29 -2.43
C PHE A 6 10.63 -5.47 -1.22
N ASP A 7 11.56 -5.14 -0.32
CA ASP A 7 11.30 -4.26 0.83
C ASP A 7 10.74 -2.90 0.39
N LYS A 8 11.31 -2.33 -0.68
CA LYS A 8 10.81 -1.09 -1.30
C LYS A 8 9.45 -1.28 -1.96
N LEU A 9 9.21 -2.43 -2.59
CA LEU A 9 7.92 -2.75 -3.19
C LEU A 9 6.83 -2.81 -2.11
N LEU A 10 7.09 -3.47 -0.99
CA LEU A 10 6.18 -3.53 0.16
C LEU A 10 5.85 -2.13 0.70
N LEU A 11 6.87 -1.28 0.88
CA LEU A 11 6.63 0.10 1.32
C LEU A 11 5.80 0.88 0.30
N LYS A 12 6.08 0.70 -0.99
CA LYS A 12 5.36 1.35 -2.08
C LYS A 12 3.91 0.85 -2.17
N THR A 13 3.65 -0.42 -1.87
CA THR A 13 2.30 -0.99 -1.75
C THR A 13 1.53 -0.29 -0.65
N ALA A 14 2.06 -0.27 0.58
CA ALA A 14 1.43 0.43 1.70
C ALA A 14 1.16 1.90 1.35
N PHE A 15 2.18 2.60 0.85
CA PHE A 15 2.05 4.00 0.46
C PHE A 15 1.00 4.27 -0.62
N SER A 16 0.91 3.37 -1.60
CA SER A 16 -0.09 3.51 -2.66
C SER A 16 -1.50 3.26 -2.15
N CYS A 17 -1.69 2.34 -1.20
CA CYS A 17 -2.99 2.12 -0.54
C CYS A 17 -3.43 3.36 0.23
N MET A 18 -2.55 3.95 1.05
CA MET A 18 -2.86 5.19 1.80
C MET A 18 -3.27 6.32 0.85
N ALA A 19 -2.45 6.58 -0.17
CA ALA A 19 -2.68 7.72 -1.04
C ALA A 19 -3.83 7.55 -2.05
N CYS A 20 -4.55 6.43 -2.04
CA CYS A 20 -5.65 6.17 -2.97
C CYS A 20 -6.93 6.95 -2.65
N ASP A 21 -7.19 7.25 -1.38
CA ASP A 21 -8.34 8.05 -0.95
C ASP A 21 -8.10 9.57 -1.18
N GLY A 22 -6.85 9.96 -1.44
CA GLY A 22 -6.45 11.34 -1.70
C GLY A 22 -6.10 12.13 -0.43
N ASP A 23 -6.02 11.47 0.72
CA ASP A 23 -5.48 11.99 1.97
C ASP A 23 -4.35 11.06 2.47
N ILE A 24 -3.49 11.56 3.36
CA ILE A 24 -2.56 10.69 4.10
C ILE A 24 -2.66 11.13 5.56
N ASP A 25 -3.38 10.35 6.37
CA ASP A 25 -3.53 10.60 7.80
C ASP A 25 -2.24 10.21 8.54
N LYS A 26 -1.99 10.93 9.63
CA LYS A 26 -0.99 10.61 10.65
C LYS A 26 -1.13 9.19 11.18
N ASN A 27 -2.33 8.62 11.22
CA ASN A 27 -2.55 7.23 11.67
C ASN A 27 -1.93 6.21 10.71
N GLU A 28 -1.96 6.46 9.42
CA GLU A 28 -1.39 5.56 8.42
C GLU A 28 0.14 5.66 8.40
N ILE A 29 0.68 6.88 8.56
CA ILE A 29 2.12 7.09 8.78
C ILE A 29 2.61 6.39 10.06
N LYS A 30 1.79 6.36 11.12
CA LYS A 30 2.10 5.58 12.33
C LYS A 30 2.11 4.08 12.06
N LEU A 31 1.16 3.57 11.28
CA LEU A 31 1.14 2.16 10.89
C LEU A 31 2.42 1.79 10.12
N ILE A 32 2.78 2.54 9.09
CA ILE A 32 3.98 2.24 8.30
C ILE A 32 5.23 2.24 9.18
N LYS A 33 5.34 3.17 10.13
CA LYS A 33 6.44 3.16 11.11
C LYS A 33 6.40 1.94 12.01
N LYS A 34 5.22 1.50 12.45
CA LYS A 34 5.04 0.28 13.24
C LYS A 34 5.48 -0.96 12.46
N LEU A 35 5.02 -1.09 11.22
CA LEU A 35 5.42 -2.17 10.30
C LEU A 35 6.94 -2.18 10.06
N HIS A 36 7.56 -1.01 9.93
CA HIS A 36 9.00 -0.91 9.76
C HIS A 36 9.80 -1.26 11.03
N SER A 37 9.43 -0.68 12.18
CA SER A 37 10.23 -0.75 13.41
C SER A 37 9.96 -1.99 14.26
N GLU A 38 8.70 -2.42 14.36
CA GLU A 38 8.29 -3.57 15.17
C GLU A 38 8.35 -4.86 14.34
N ASN A 39 7.72 -4.85 13.17
CA ASN A 39 7.56 -6.06 12.35
C ASN A 39 8.72 -6.30 11.38
N LYS A 40 9.63 -5.32 11.23
CA LYS A 40 10.73 -5.33 10.24
C LYS A 40 10.25 -5.68 8.82
N THR A 41 9.01 -5.29 8.51
CA THR A 41 8.32 -5.65 7.27
C THR A 41 9.06 -5.16 6.04
N PHE A 42 9.70 -3.99 6.14
CA PHE A 42 10.44 -3.36 5.04
C PHE A 42 11.97 -3.51 5.17
N GLY A 43 12.46 -4.49 5.94
CA GLY A 43 13.89 -4.75 6.06
C GLY A 43 14.70 -3.55 6.56
N GLU A 44 15.89 -3.34 5.98
CA GLU A 44 16.85 -2.28 6.35
C GLU A 44 16.79 -1.05 5.41
N ILE A 45 15.59 -0.64 4.98
CA ILE A 45 15.43 0.58 4.17
C ILE A 45 15.43 1.84 5.04
N ASP A 46 15.90 2.96 4.47
CA ASP A 46 15.69 4.28 5.09
C ASP A 46 14.24 4.73 4.86
N LEU A 47 13.37 4.42 5.82
CA LEU A 47 11.94 4.67 5.72
C LEU A 47 11.62 6.14 5.41
N LYS A 48 12.32 7.09 6.04
CA LYS A 48 12.04 8.52 5.84
C LYS A 48 12.42 8.94 4.42
N ALA A 49 13.62 8.58 3.98
CA ALA A 49 14.08 8.93 2.64
C ALA A 49 13.21 8.30 1.56
N GLU A 50 12.78 7.05 1.73
CA GLU A 50 11.89 6.38 0.77
C GLU A 50 10.49 7.02 0.77
N LEU A 51 9.90 7.33 1.93
CA LEU A 51 8.61 8.03 2.00
C LEU A 51 8.67 9.41 1.32
N ASP A 52 9.74 10.18 1.53
CA ASP A 52 9.92 11.48 0.87
C ASP A 52 10.02 11.34 -0.66
N ILE A 53 10.68 10.29 -1.16
CA ILE A 53 10.75 9.97 -2.59
C ILE A 53 9.36 9.61 -3.15
N LEU A 54 8.62 8.75 -2.45
CA LEU A 54 7.27 8.33 -2.86
C LEU A 54 6.30 9.52 -2.86
N LEU A 55 6.37 10.36 -1.83
CA LEU A 55 5.57 11.58 -1.69
C LEU A 55 5.88 12.59 -2.80
N ALA A 56 7.16 12.80 -3.12
CA ALA A 56 7.55 13.65 -4.24
C ALA A 56 7.05 13.09 -5.58
N ALA A 57 7.08 11.78 -5.77
CA ALA A 57 6.65 11.12 -7.00
C ALA A 57 5.13 11.23 -7.21
N ILE A 58 4.33 10.96 -6.17
CA ILE A 58 2.88 11.04 -6.25
C ILE A 58 2.40 12.50 -6.38
N ASN A 59 3.04 13.46 -5.69
CA ASN A 59 2.75 14.89 -5.86
C ASN A 59 3.10 15.43 -7.24
N LYS A 60 4.11 14.85 -7.90
CA LYS A 60 4.51 15.24 -9.25
C LYS A 60 3.50 14.74 -10.27
N ASN A 61 3.09 13.47 -10.18
CA ASN A 61 2.09 12.87 -11.06
C ASN A 61 1.54 11.58 -10.45
N GLY A 62 0.49 11.68 -9.63
CA GLY A 62 -0.08 10.53 -8.91
C GLY A 62 -0.59 9.43 -9.82
N ARG A 63 -1.21 9.80 -10.94
CA ARG A 63 -1.64 8.86 -11.99
C ARG A 63 -0.48 8.04 -12.53
N GLN A 64 0.61 8.70 -12.92
CA GLN A 64 1.79 8.02 -13.44
C GLN A 64 2.48 7.19 -12.36
N PHE A 65 2.53 7.68 -11.12
CA PHE A 65 3.10 6.97 -9.98
C PHE A 65 2.42 5.61 -9.75
N LEU A 66 1.10 5.60 -9.64
CA LEU A 66 0.31 4.38 -9.42
C LEU A 66 0.34 3.46 -10.64
N LYS A 67 0.30 4.01 -11.86
CA LYS A 67 0.48 3.19 -13.08
C LYS A 67 1.85 2.51 -13.09
N SER A 68 2.90 3.25 -12.74
CA SER A 68 4.26 2.71 -12.62
C SER A 68 4.36 1.64 -11.52
N TYR A 69 3.68 1.83 -10.39
CA TYR A 69 3.58 0.82 -9.33
C TYR A 69 3.00 -0.50 -9.86
N PHE A 70 1.87 -0.49 -10.55
CA PHE A 70 1.27 -1.73 -11.08
C PHE A 70 2.14 -2.41 -12.14
N ILE A 71 2.83 -1.63 -12.97
CA ILE A 71 3.80 -2.17 -13.94
C ILE A 71 4.96 -2.83 -13.21
N GLU A 72 5.49 -2.21 -12.17
CA GLU A 72 6.55 -2.79 -11.33
C GLU A 72 6.06 -4.07 -10.63
N LEU A 73 4.88 -4.06 -10.02
CA LEU A 73 4.26 -5.22 -9.37
C LEU A 73 4.13 -6.40 -10.33
N THR A 74 3.63 -6.16 -11.55
CA THR A 74 3.42 -7.20 -12.57
C THR A 74 4.75 -7.75 -13.11
N ASN A 75 5.79 -6.91 -13.19
CA ASN A 75 7.11 -7.31 -13.67
C ASN A 75 7.99 -7.93 -12.57
N PHE A 76 7.56 -7.86 -11.31
CA PHE A 76 8.31 -8.41 -10.19
C PHE A 76 8.00 -9.91 -10.07
N GLU A 77 9.03 -10.75 -10.18
CA GLU A 77 8.89 -12.18 -9.89
C GLU A 77 8.76 -12.39 -8.38
N LEU A 78 7.52 -12.51 -7.90
CA LEU A 78 7.18 -12.78 -6.52
C LEU A 78 6.98 -14.29 -6.30
N SER A 79 7.49 -14.80 -5.18
CA SER A 79 7.10 -16.12 -4.66
C SER A 79 5.77 -16.00 -3.92
N GLU A 80 5.04 -17.10 -3.75
CA GLU A 80 3.78 -17.11 -2.98
C GLU A 80 3.92 -16.46 -1.60
N GLU A 81 5.02 -16.73 -0.88
CA GLU A 81 5.31 -16.09 0.42
C GLU A 81 5.45 -14.56 0.32
N ASN A 82 6.01 -14.05 -0.77
CA ASN A 82 6.19 -12.61 -0.98
C ASN A 82 4.89 -11.96 -1.49
N GLU A 83 4.10 -12.67 -2.29
CA GLU A 83 2.76 -12.22 -2.67
C GLU A 83 1.85 -12.13 -1.45
N LEU A 84 1.91 -13.12 -0.55
CA LEU A 84 1.16 -13.13 0.71
C LEU A 84 1.53 -11.92 1.57
N LYS A 85 2.83 -11.67 1.80
CA LYS A 85 3.29 -10.49 2.54
C LYS A 85 2.82 -9.18 1.92
N LEU A 86 2.80 -9.08 0.60
CA LEU A 86 2.35 -7.88 -0.09
C LEU A 86 0.85 -7.65 0.12
N ILE A 87 0.05 -8.71 0.08
CA ILE A 87 -1.37 -8.67 0.39
C ILE A 87 -1.62 -8.33 1.85
N GLU A 88 -0.91 -8.96 2.79
CA GLU A 88 -1.00 -8.65 4.23
C GLU A 88 -0.73 -7.16 4.48
N VAL A 89 0.34 -6.61 3.90
CA VAL A 89 0.66 -5.18 4.03
C VAL A 89 -0.45 -4.30 3.46
N ALA A 90 -1.03 -4.66 2.32
CA ALA A 90 -2.14 -3.91 1.74
C ALA A 90 -3.38 -3.95 2.66
N ILE A 91 -3.73 -5.13 3.18
CA ILE A 91 -4.88 -5.32 4.09
C ILE A 91 -4.67 -4.56 5.39
N ASP A 92 -3.50 -4.70 6.01
CA ASP A 92 -3.14 -4.01 7.25
C ASP A 92 -3.20 -2.48 7.07
N THR A 93 -2.77 -1.99 5.91
CA THR A 93 -2.86 -0.56 5.59
C THR A 93 -4.29 -0.09 5.50
N ILE A 94 -5.13 -0.79 4.74
CA ILE A 94 -6.54 -0.45 4.57
C ILE A 94 -7.31 -0.54 5.89
N LYS A 95 -7.01 -1.55 6.73
CA LYS A 95 -7.63 -1.72 8.05
C LYS A 95 -7.14 -0.71 9.09
N ALA A 96 -5.98 -0.10 8.88
CA ALA A 96 -5.47 0.90 9.79
C ALA A 96 -6.21 2.24 9.64
N ASP A 97 -6.77 2.50 8.47
CA ASP A 97 -7.71 3.59 8.34
C ASP A 97 -9.03 3.27 9.07
N LYS A 98 -9.66 4.31 9.62
CA LYS A 98 -10.90 4.17 10.39
C LYS A 98 -12.07 3.75 9.52
N LYS A 99 -11.99 3.98 8.20
CA LYS A 99 -13.09 3.71 7.29
C LYS A 99 -12.57 3.31 5.92
N VAL A 100 -12.54 2.00 5.70
CA VAL A 100 -12.28 1.40 4.40
C VAL A 100 -13.15 2.02 3.30
N GLU A 101 -12.51 2.74 2.38
CA GLU A 101 -13.14 3.40 1.25
C GLU A 101 -13.27 2.48 0.03
N TYR A 102 -14.25 2.77 -0.82
CA TYR A 102 -14.47 1.98 -2.03
C TYR A 102 -13.30 2.09 -3.03
N SER A 103 -12.58 3.22 -3.03
CA SER A 103 -11.34 3.44 -3.79
C SER A 103 -10.23 2.48 -3.36
N GLU A 104 -10.04 2.28 -2.05
CA GLU A 104 -9.06 1.36 -1.48
C GLU A 104 -9.38 -0.10 -1.81
N ILE A 105 -10.65 -0.50 -1.68
CA ILE A 105 -11.10 -1.84 -2.05
C ILE A 105 -10.88 -2.12 -3.54
N LYS A 106 -11.17 -1.14 -4.41
CA LYS A 106 -10.85 -1.26 -5.83
C LYS A 106 -9.35 -1.43 -6.05
N PHE A 107 -8.53 -0.63 -5.37
CA PHE A 107 -7.08 -0.70 -5.50
C PHE A 107 -6.55 -2.07 -5.05
N PHE A 108 -7.06 -2.58 -3.92
CA PHE A 108 -6.78 -3.92 -3.42
C PHE A 108 -7.16 -5.01 -4.44
N LYS A 109 -8.37 -4.95 -5.01
CA LYS A 109 -8.80 -5.88 -6.06
C LYS A 109 -7.86 -5.86 -7.28
N VAL A 110 -7.36 -4.70 -7.67
CA VAL A 110 -6.37 -4.59 -8.76
C VAL A 110 -5.05 -5.24 -8.35
N ILE A 111 -4.51 -4.98 -7.15
CA ILE A 111 -3.30 -5.64 -6.65
C ILE A 111 -3.48 -7.16 -6.68
N ARG A 112 -4.55 -7.65 -6.05
CA ARG A 112 -4.90 -9.07 -5.98
C ARG A 112 -4.95 -9.74 -7.34
N SER A 113 -5.51 -9.06 -8.34
CA SER A 113 -5.61 -9.57 -9.72
C SER A 113 -4.27 -9.70 -10.46
N LYS A 114 -3.21 -9.05 -9.96
CA LYS A 114 -1.85 -9.13 -10.52
C LYS A 114 -1.00 -10.20 -9.84
N LEU A 115 -1.48 -10.80 -8.75
CA LEU A 115 -0.80 -11.83 -7.98
C LEU A 115 -1.41 -13.20 -8.24
N ASN A 116 -0.61 -14.26 -8.12
CA ASN A 116 -1.05 -15.63 -8.39
C ASN A 116 -1.45 -16.41 -7.13
N ILE A 117 -1.27 -15.85 -5.94
CA ILE A 117 -1.64 -16.44 -4.66
C ILE A 117 -3.12 -16.87 -4.62
N GLU A 118 -3.47 -17.90 -3.84
CA GLU A 118 -4.85 -18.32 -3.61
C GLU A 118 -5.52 -17.53 -2.47
N ASP A 119 -6.86 -17.51 -2.42
CA ASP A 119 -7.58 -16.79 -1.37
C ASP A 119 -7.48 -17.47 0.01
N GLY A 120 -7.23 -18.79 0.04
CA GLY A 120 -7.14 -19.58 1.27
C GLY A 120 -6.17 -19.01 2.30
N PRO A 121 -4.87 -18.85 1.98
CA PRO A 121 -3.88 -18.27 2.90
C PRO A 121 -4.22 -16.85 3.39
N ILE A 122 -4.90 -16.06 2.57
CA ILE A 122 -5.31 -14.69 2.92
C ILE A 122 -6.46 -14.75 3.92
N LEU A 123 -7.46 -15.60 3.68
CA LEU A 123 -8.63 -15.80 4.54
C LEU A 123 -8.29 -16.44 5.87
N GLU A 124 -7.25 -17.27 5.94
CA GLU A 124 -6.76 -17.82 7.21
C GLU A 124 -6.28 -16.72 8.18
N GLN A 125 -5.69 -15.65 7.65
CA GLN A 125 -5.19 -14.53 8.46
C GLN A 125 -6.20 -13.39 8.59
N HIS A 126 -7.01 -13.18 7.56
CA HIS A 126 -7.96 -12.08 7.45
C HIS A 126 -9.33 -12.59 6.95
N PRO A 127 -10.07 -13.36 7.76
CA PRO A 127 -11.37 -13.91 7.37
C PRO A 127 -12.43 -12.83 7.12
N ASP A 128 -12.24 -11.65 7.70
CA ASP A 128 -13.06 -10.45 7.52
C ASP A 128 -12.89 -9.77 6.15
N PHE A 129 -11.93 -10.22 5.34
CA PHE A 129 -11.66 -9.70 3.99
C PHE A 129 -12.28 -10.53 2.86
N GLU A 130 -13.05 -11.57 3.18
CA GLU A 130 -13.69 -12.48 2.21
C GLU A 130 -14.50 -11.74 1.14
N ASP A 131 -15.34 -10.79 1.57
CA ASP A 131 -16.17 -9.97 0.68
C ASP A 131 -15.36 -9.14 -0.34
N TYR A 132 -14.07 -8.87 -0.05
CA TYR A 132 -13.17 -8.11 -0.92
C TYR A 132 -12.34 -9.00 -1.84
N LEU A 133 -12.22 -10.29 -1.51
CA LEU A 133 -11.54 -11.32 -2.30
C LEU A 133 -12.44 -11.96 -3.34
N GLU A 134 -13.77 -11.80 -3.22
CA GLU A 134 -14.69 -12.24 -4.25
C GLU A 134 -14.29 -11.71 -5.62
N GLN A 135 -13.93 -12.64 -6.51
CA GLN A 135 -13.74 -12.34 -7.92
C GLN A 135 -15.09 -11.94 -8.50
N ASP A 136 -15.35 -10.64 -8.60
CA ASP A 136 -16.18 -10.18 -9.70
C ASP A 136 -15.58 -10.80 -10.99
N ILE A 137 -16.42 -11.16 -11.96
CA ILE A 137 -15.97 -11.70 -13.26
C ILE A 137 -15.19 -10.59 -13.96
N ILE A 138 -13.93 -10.46 -13.59
CA ILE A 138 -13.09 -9.33 -13.90
C ILE A 138 -12.17 -9.81 -15.02
N SER A 139 -12.60 -9.61 -16.26
CA SER A 139 -11.72 -9.75 -17.40
C SER A 139 -10.56 -8.75 -17.29
N GLU A 140 -9.39 -9.06 -17.86
CA GLU A 140 -8.28 -8.09 -17.96
C GLU A 140 -8.72 -6.75 -18.56
N SER A 141 -9.73 -6.77 -19.44
CA SER A 141 -10.34 -5.58 -20.02
C SER A 141 -11.16 -4.76 -19.02
N TYR A 142 -11.80 -5.40 -18.03
CA TYR A 142 -12.51 -4.72 -16.95
C TYR A 142 -11.54 -4.18 -15.90
N LEU A 143 -10.43 -4.87 -15.60
CA LEU A 143 -9.33 -4.32 -14.79
C LEU A 143 -8.71 -3.09 -15.44
N SER A 144 -8.43 -3.18 -16.74
CA SER A 144 -7.82 -2.08 -17.48
C SER A 144 -8.73 -0.85 -17.46
N LYS A 145 -10.04 -1.04 -17.63
CA LYS A 145 -11.03 0.04 -17.51
C LYS A 145 -11.19 0.54 -16.10
N LEU A 146 -11.25 -0.33 -15.09
CA LEU A 146 -11.29 0.06 -13.68
C LEU A 146 -10.07 0.87 -13.29
N GLN A 147 -8.89 0.49 -13.80
CA GLN A 147 -7.65 1.19 -13.58
C GLN A 147 -7.67 2.57 -14.28
N GLU A 148 -8.16 2.67 -15.51
CA GLU A 148 -8.35 3.95 -16.21
C GLU A 148 -9.37 4.85 -15.50
N ASP A 149 -10.54 4.31 -15.14
CA ASP A 149 -11.60 5.03 -14.42
C ASP A 149 -11.15 5.50 -13.04
N PHE A 150 -10.38 4.68 -12.33
CA PHE A 150 -9.75 5.05 -11.06
C PHE A 150 -8.84 6.27 -11.23
N PHE A 151 -8.04 6.30 -12.30
CA PHE A 151 -7.14 7.42 -12.58
C PHE A 151 -7.85 8.67 -13.10
N ASP A 152 -9.00 8.54 -13.76
CA ASP A 152 -9.78 9.66 -14.30
C ASP A 152 -10.67 10.35 -13.28
N THR A 153 -11.02 9.68 -12.18
CA THR A 153 -11.93 10.22 -11.16
C THR A 153 -11.24 10.87 -9.96
N HIS A 154 -9.97 10.55 -9.67
CA HIS A 154 -9.27 11.08 -8.50
C HIS A 154 -8.40 12.29 -8.85
N SER A 155 -8.83 13.48 -8.40
CA SER A 155 -7.99 14.68 -8.39
C SER A 155 -7.16 14.67 -7.10
N TYR A 156 -5.89 14.27 -7.20
CA TYR A 156 -5.01 14.24 -6.04
C TYR A 156 -4.72 15.67 -5.57
N ASN A 157 -5.10 15.98 -4.33
CA ASN A 157 -4.56 17.15 -3.65
C ASN A 157 -3.05 16.96 -3.46
N LYS A 158 -2.30 18.05 -3.34
CA LYS A 158 -0.88 17.95 -2.99
C LYS A 158 -0.77 17.47 -1.55
N PHE A 159 -0.16 16.32 -1.35
CA PHE A 159 0.19 15.80 -0.02
C PHE A 159 1.29 16.67 0.58
N GLU A 160 1.15 17.07 1.85
CA GLU A 160 2.16 17.85 2.56
C GLU A 160 3.36 16.98 2.96
N LEU A 161 4.55 17.60 3.04
CA LEU A 161 5.75 16.93 3.54
C LEU A 161 5.54 16.44 4.97
N ILE A 162 6.05 15.25 5.27
CA ILE A 162 5.96 14.67 6.62
C ILE A 162 6.83 15.53 7.55
N ASP A 163 6.18 16.32 8.40
CA ASP A 163 6.87 17.21 9.34
C ASP A 163 7.63 16.42 10.42
N ASP A 164 8.83 16.90 10.78
CA ASP A 164 9.69 16.30 11.81
C ASP A 164 9.04 16.37 13.20
N ASP A 165 8.08 17.27 13.43
CA ASP A 165 7.32 17.35 14.69
C ASP A 165 6.30 16.21 14.86
N ILE A 166 5.80 15.62 13.77
CA ILE A 166 5.02 14.38 13.81
C ILE A 166 5.94 13.19 14.18
N LEU A 167 7.22 13.28 13.80
CA LEU A 167 8.26 12.29 14.13
C LEU A 167 8.72 12.39 15.59
N MET A 168 8.81 13.59 16.18
CA MET A 168 9.20 13.78 17.58
C MET A 168 8.14 13.36 18.59
N ASN A 169 6.86 13.66 18.34
CA ASN A 169 5.75 13.33 19.27
C ASN A 169 5.48 11.81 19.44
N LEU A 170 6.19 10.95 18.71
CA LEU A 170 6.11 9.49 18.85
C LEU A 170 7.33 8.87 19.56
N ARG A 171 8.44 9.62 19.70
CA ARG A 171 9.55 9.18 20.55
C ARG A 171 9.21 9.28 22.04
N GLU A 172 8.41 10.27 22.43
CA GLU A 172 8.06 10.50 23.84
C GLU A 172 6.99 9.54 24.40
N ASN A 173 6.26 8.82 23.54
CA ASN A 173 5.23 7.86 23.98
C ASN A 173 5.75 6.43 24.16
N ASN A 174 7.03 6.15 23.85
CA ASN A 174 7.66 4.83 24.01
C ASN A 174 8.65 4.77 25.19
N GLU A 175 8.70 5.77 26.08
CA GLU A 175 9.55 5.79 27.27
C GLU A 175 8.76 5.89 28.60
N LYS A 176 7.50 5.46 28.63
CA LYS A 176 6.76 5.29 29.88
C LYS A 176 5.99 3.98 29.91
N ASP A 177 6.72 2.91 30.24
CA ASP A 177 6.25 1.81 31.09
C ASP A 177 7.40 1.37 32.00
#